data_AF-A0A8B7UP14-F1
#
_entry.id   AF-A0A8B7UP14-F1
#
_cell.length_a   1.000
_cell.length_b   1.000
_cell.length_c   1.000
_cell.angle_alpha   90.00
_cell.angle_beta   90.00
_cell.angle_gamma   90.00
#
_symmetry.space_group_name_H-M   'P 1'
#
loop_
_entity.id
_entity.type
_entity.pdbx_description
1 polymer ?
#
loop_
_entity_poly.entity_id
_entity_poly.type
_entity_poly.pdbx_seq_one_letter_code
_entity_poly.pdbx_strand_id
1 'polypeptide(L)'
;MAFSKGFRIYHKLDPPPFSLIVETRHKEECLMFESGAVAVLSSAEKEAIKSTYSKVLDAYGLLGVLRLNLGDTMLHYLVLVTGCMSVGKIQESEVFRVTSTEFISLRVDASDEDRISEVRKVLNSGNFYFAWSASGVSLDLSLNAHRSMQEHTTDNRFFWNQSLHLHLKHYGVNCDDWLLRLMCGGVEIRTIYAAHKQAKACIISRLSCERAGTRFNVRGTNDDGHVANFVETEQVVYLDDSVSSFIQIRGSVPLFWEQPGLQVCV
;
A
#
# COMPACT_ATOMS: atom_id res chain seq x y z
N MET A 1 19.89 -10.28 -0.81
CA MET A 1 18.83 -11.27 -0.53
C MET A 1 17.73 -11.11 -1.57
N ALA A 2 17.15 -12.22 -2.05
CA ALA A 2 15.97 -12.14 -2.90
C ALA A 2 14.74 -11.73 -2.07
N PHE A 3 13.85 -10.92 -2.64
CA PHE A 3 12.60 -10.58 -1.99
C PHE A 3 11.76 -11.85 -1.79
N SER A 4 11.26 -12.05 -0.59
CA SER A 4 10.50 -13.25 -0.22
C SER A 4 9.45 -12.92 0.84
N LYS A 5 8.61 -13.90 1.19
CA LYS A 5 7.65 -13.75 2.28
C LYS A 5 8.36 -13.58 3.62
N GLY A 6 8.61 -12.32 3.96
CA GLY A 6 9.32 -11.89 5.16
C GLY A 6 8.43 -11.75 6.39
N PHE A 7 7.12 -11.65 6.21
CA PHE A 7 6.15 -11.48 7.29
C PHE A 7 5.50 -12.81 7.66
N ARG A 8 5.36 -13.05 8.96
CA ARG A 8 4.70 -14.23 9.53
C ARG A 8 3.61 -13.80 10.49
N ILE A 9 2.42 -14.34 10.30
CA ILE A 9 1.25 -13.99 11.10
C ILE A 9 0.88 -15.19 11.96
N TYR A 10 0.66 -14.94 13.25
CA TYR A 10 0.24 -15.94 14.20
C TYR A 10 -1.02 -15.50 14.95
N HIS A 11 -1.86 -16.46 15.32
CA HIS A 11 -3.09 -16.25 16.05
C HIS A 11 -3.06 -17.02 17.36
N LYS A 12 -3.59 -16.44 18.43
CA LYS A 12 -3.62 -17.06 19.75
C LYS A 12 -4.55 -18.29 19.74
N LEU A 13 -4.04 -19.42 20.21
CA LEU A 13 -4.83 -20.61 20.50
C LEU A 13 -5.54 -20.35 21.84
N ASP A 14 -6.84 -20.60 21.92
CA ASP A 14 -7.74 -20.30 23.03
C ASP A 14 -7.18 -20.30 24.47
N PRO A 15 -7.78 -19.53 25.40
CA PRO A 15 -9.07 -18.83 25.28
C PRO A 15 -8.92 -17.32 24.98
N PRO A 16 -10.04 -16.59 24.75
CA PRO A 16 -10.05 -15.15 24.59
C PRO A 16 -9.24 -14.37 25.64
N PRO A 17 -8.77 -13.16 25.31
CA PRO A 17 -9.17 -12.35 24.16
C PRO A 17 -8.54 -12.76 22.82
N PHE A 18 -9.19 -12.38 21.71
CA PHE A 18 -8.61 -12.49 20.37
C PHE A 18 -7.28 -11.75 20.33
N SER A 19 -6.24 -12.44 19.88
CA SER A 19 -4.94 -11.83 19.69
C SER A 19 -4.23 -12.37 18.46
N LEU A 20 -3.54 -11.47 17.77
CA LEU A 20 -2.75 -11.74 16.58
C LEU A 20 -1.38 -11.08 16.73
N ILE A 21 -0.31 -11.82 16.39
CA ILE A 21 1.03 -11.25 16.30
C ILE A 21 1.57 -11.29 14.88
N VAL A 22 2.30 -10.23 14.49
CA VAL A 22 2.97 -10.11 13.20
C VAL A 22 4.48 -10.01 13.43
N GLU A 23 5.22 -10.96 12.89
CA GLU A 23 6.67 -10.97 12.90
C GLU A 23 7.21 -10.62 11.51
N THR A 24 8.38 -9.97 11.46
CA THR A 24 9.15 -9.77 10.23
C THR A 24 10.57 -10.30 10.40
N ARG A 25 11.17 -10.86 9.34
CA ARG A 25 12.54 -11.38 9.40
C ARG A 25 13.61 -10.31 9.63
N HIS A 26 13.27 -9.05 9.41
CA HIS A 26 14.19 -7.92 9.48
C HIS A 26 14.22 -7.25 10.85
N LYS A 27 13.39 -7.71 11.80
CA LYS A 27 13.31 -7.14 13.15
C LYS A 27 13.17 -8.24 14.19
N GLU A 28 13.69 -7.95 15.39
CA GLU A 28 13.50 -8.83 16.55
C GLU A 28 12.17 -8.57 17.26
N GLU A 29 11.65 -7.36 17.16
CA GLU A 29 10.34 -6.95 17.67
C GLU A 29 9.20 -7.64 16.90
N CYS A 30 8.01 -7.70 17.50
CA CYS A 30 6.78 -8.07 16.79
C CYS A 30 5.65 -7.09 17.09
N LEU A 31 4.69 -6.99 16.17
CA LEU A 31 3.44 -6.27 16.43
C LEU A 31 2.44 -7.24 17.06
N MET A 32 1.82 -6.84 18.16
CA MET A 32 0.70 -7.54 18.78
C MET A 32 -0.58 -6.73 18.62
N PHE A 33 -1.63 -7.39 18.17
CA PHE A 33 -2.98 -6.87 18.06
C PHE A 33 -3.86 -7.64 19.05
N GLU A 34 -4.27 -7.01 20.14
CA GLU A 34 -5.13 -7.65 21.15
C GLU A 34 -6.17 -6.64 21.64
N SER A 35 -7.43 -7.06 21.74
CA SER A 35 -8.53 -6.23 22.28
C SER A 35 -8.70 -4.85 21.64
N GLY A 36 -8.40 -4.72 20.34
CA GLY A 36 -8.52 -3.45 19.59
C GLY A 36 -7.34 -2.48 19.77
N ALA A 37 -6.31 -2.88 20.53
CA ALA A 37 -5.05 -2.15 20.68
C ALA A 37 -3.93 -2.77 19.86
N VAL A 38 -2.90 -1.96 19.57
CA VAL A 38 -1.66 -2.40 18.93
C VAL A 38 -0.49 -2.11 19.87
N ALA A 39 0.38 -3.09 20.08
CA ALA A 39 1.60 -2.94 20.86
C ALA A 39 2.80 -3.45 20.04
N VAL A 40 3.96 -2.81 20.23
CA VAL A 40 5.25 -3.34 19.76
C VAL A 40 5.87 -4.11 20.91
N LEU A 41 6.06 -5.41 20.74
CA LEU A 41 6.68 -6.26 21.75
C LEU A 41 8.17 -6.44 21.45
N SER A 42 8.98 -6.35 22.50
CA SER A 42 10.39 -6.72 22.47
C SER A 42 10.58 -8.22 22.22
N SER A 43 11.82 -8.64 21.88
CA SER A 43 12.11 -10.06 21.65
C SER A 43 11.79 -10.93 22.87
N ALA A 44 12.08 -10.44 24.08
CA ALA A 44 11.82 -11.16 25.33
C ALA A 44 10.31 -11.34 25.62
N GLU A 45 9.51 -10.29 25.42
CA GLU A 45 8.05 -10.35 25.59
C GLU A 45 7.41 -11.29 24.57
N LYS A 46 7.86 -11.22 23.32
CA LYS A 46 7.44 -12.13 22.25
C LYS A 46 7.74 -13.58 22.61
N GLU A 47 8.96 -13.90 23.03
CA GLU A 47 9.35 -15.27 23.41
C GLU A 47 8.50 -15.83 24.56
N ALA A 48 8.13 -14.99 25.52
CA ALA A 48 7.30 -15.39 26.64
C ALA A 48 5.88 -15.83 26.22
N ILE A 49 5.32 -15.23 25.17
CA ILE A 49 3.95 -15.51 24.72
C ILE A 49 3.88 -16.41 23.47
N LYS A 50 4.96 -16.56 22.70
CA LYS A 50 4.94 -17.20 21.38
C LYS A 50 4.39 -18.62 21.38
N SER A 51 4.58 -19.39 22.45
CA SER A 51 4.08 -20.76 22.58
C SER A 51 2.56 -20.86 22.57
N THR A 52 1.85 -19.79 22.91
CA THR A 52 0.37 -19.74 22.91
C THR A 52 -0.20 -19.36 21.54
N TYR A 53 0.63 -19.13 20.53
CA TYR A 53 0.21 -18.72 19.19
C TYR A 53 0.51 -19.79 18.16
N SER A 54 -0.43 -20.01 17.23
CA SER A 54 -0.26 -20.86 16.05
C SER A 54 -0.06 -20.02 14.80
N LYS A 55 0.78 -20.50 13.90
CA LYS A 55 1.04 -19.81 12.63
C LYS A 55 -0.21 -19.89 11.74
N VAL A 56 -0.63 -18.74 11.20
CA VAL A 56 -1.75 -18.63 10.26
C VAL A 56 -1.24 -18.65 8.83
N LEU A 57 -0.40 -17.68 8.45
CA LEU A 57 0.11 -17.55 7.09
C LEU A 57 1.43 -16.77 7.01
N ASP A 58 2.06 -16.86 5.84
CA ASP A 58 3.20 -16.01 5.45
C ASP A 58 2.79 -14.99 4.38
N ALA A 59 3.29 -13.77 4.50
CA ALA A 59 3.03 -12.64 3.61
C ALA A 59 4.31 -11.97 3.12
N TYR A 60 4.23 -11.30 1.96
CA TYR A 60 5.29 -10.46 1.40
C TYR A 60 5.38 -9.10 2.10
N GLY A 61 4.25 -8.58 2.59
CA GLY A 61 4.22 -7.31 3.31
C GLY A 61 2.87 -7.04 3.96
N LEU A 62 2.87 -6.06 4.85
CA LEU A 62 1.69 -5.57 5.56
C LEU A 62 1.28 -4.22 4.95
N LEU A 63 0.00 -4.05 4.61
CA LEU A 63 -0.53 -2.79 4.07
C LEU A 63 -1.07 -1.85 5.15
N GLY A 64 -1.41 -2.40 6.32
CA GLY A 64 -1.99 -1.69 7.44
C GLY A 64 -3.29 -2.34 7.93
N VAL A 65 -4.14 -1.55 8.57
CA VAL A 65 -5.43 -1.99 9.10
C VAL A 65 -6.55 -1.24 8.41
N LEU A 66 -7.43 -1.99 7.74
CA LEU A 66 -8.68 -1.47 7.20
C LEU A 66 -9.69 -1.30 8.33
N ARG A 67 -10.27 -0.10 8.43
CA ARG A 67 -11.33 0.22 9.38
C ARG A 67 -12.65 0.37 8.63
N LEU A 68 -13.64 -0.45 8.96
CA LEU A 68 -15.00 -0.34 8.42
C LEU A 68 -15.94 0.14 9.51
N ASN A 69 -16.62 1.26 9.25
CA ASN A 69 -17.62 1.81 10.15
C ASN A 69 -19.00 1.24 9.82
N LEU A 70 -19.60 0.53 10.78
CA LEU A 70 -20.95 -0.03 10.69
C LEU A 70 -21.96 0.75 11.54
N GLY A 71 -21.67 2.01 11.87
CA GLY A 71 -22.46 2.84 12.78
C GLY A 71 -22.03 2.61 14.21
N ASP A 72 -22.57 1.57 14.85
CA ASP A 72 -22.35 1.29 16.27
C ASP A 72 -21.04 0.52 16.54
N THR A 73 -20.45 -0.07 15.50
CA THR A 73 -19.22 -0.87 15.62
C THR A 73 -18.20 -0.56 14.52
N MET A 74 -16.92 -0.53 14.90
CA MET A 74 -15.79 -0.34 13.99
C MET A 74 -15.04 -1.66 13.77
N LEU A 75 -15.25 -2.31 12.63
CA LEU A 75 -14.50 -3.52 12.27
C LEU A 75 -13.08 -3.16 11.86
N HIS A 76 -12.12 -3.98 12.28
CA HIS A 76 -10.71 -3.83 11.95
C HIS A 76 -10.22 -5.10 11.27
N TYR A 77 -9.62 -4.95 10.08
CA TYR A 77 -9.03 -6.04 9.33
C TYR A 77 -7.56 -5.75 9.06
N LEU A 78 -6.68 -6.69 9.39
CA LEU A 78 -5.29 -6.65 8.99
C LEU A 78 -5.18 -7.00 7.51
N VAL A 79 -4.57 -6.12 6.71
CA VAL A 79 -4.49 -6.29 5.25
C VAL A 79 -3.07 -6.64 4.84
N LEU A 80 -2.89 -7.79 4.19
CA LEU A 80 -1.60 -8.40 3.89
C LEU A 80 -1.44 -8.63 2.39
N VAL A 81 -0.22 -8.49 1.87
CA VAL A 81 0.15 -8.90 0.51
C VAL A 81 0.62 -10.35 0.55
N THR A 82 -0.15 -11.28 -0.01
CA THR A 82 0.20 -12.71 -0.05
C THR A 82 0.75 -13.16 -1.40
N GLY A 83 0.55 -12.34 -2.45
CA GLY A 83 1.11 -12.52 -3.78
C GLY A 83 1.52 -11.19 -4.40
N CYS A 84 2.69 -11.18 -5.04
CA CYS A 84 3.16 -10.09 -5.87
C CYS A 84 4.06 -10.61 -7.00
N MET A 85 4.25 -9.81 -8.04
CA MET A 85 5.15 -10.10 -9.16
C MET A 85 6.13 -8.95 -9.36
N SER A 86 7.41 -9.23 -9.52
CA SER A 86 8.41 -8.22 -9.90
C SER A 86 8.09 -7.70 -11.30
N VAL A 87 8.12 -6.37 -11.47
CA VAL A 87 7.97 -5.70 -12.78
C VAL A 87 9.29 -5.11 -13.28
N GLY A 88 10.33 -5.14 -12.46
CA GLY A 88 11.67 -4.69 -12.81
C GLY A 88 12.38 -3.99 -11.67
N LYS A 89 13.67 -3.72 -11.87
CA LYS A 89 14.53 -3.01 -10.93
C LYS A 89 14.84 -1.59 -11.44
N ILE A 90 14.68 -0.61 -10.56
CA ILE A 90 15.09 0.78 -10.74
C ILE A 90 16.14 1.08 -9.68
N GLN A 91 17.38 1.38 -10.10
CA GLN A 91 18.53 1.53 -9.20
C GLN A 91 18.65 0.32 -8.24
N GLU A 92 18.61 0.54 -6.92
CA GLU A 92 18.66 -0.51 -5.89
C GLU A 92 17.29 -1.05 -5.46
N SER A 93 16.20 -0.52 -6.00
CA SER A 93 14.84 -0.93 -5.64
C SER A 93 14.22 -1.82 -6.71
N GLU A 94 13.71 -2.96 -6.29
CA GLU A 94 12.85 -3.79 -7.12
C GLU A 94 11.40 -3.35 -6.94
N VAL A 95 10.70 -3.17 -8.05
CA VAL A 95 9.29 -2.76 -8.06
C VAL A 95 8.43 -3.99 -8.26
N PHE A 96 7.41 -4.12 -7.41
CA PHE A 96 6.48 -5.23 -7.40
C PHE A 96 5.06 -4.77 -7.66
N ARG A 97 4.33 -5.53 -8.48
CA ARG A 97 2.88 -5.45 -8.63
C ARG A 97 2.21 -6.39 -7.64
N VAL A 98 1.24 -5.90 -6.89
CA VAL A 98 0.39 -6.71 -6.01
C VAL A 98 -0.52 -7.60 -6.87
N THR A 99 -0.59 -8.89 -6.54
CA THR A 99 -1.42 -9.88 -7.26
C THR A 99 -2.43 -10.58 -6.37
N SER A 100 -2.16 -10.68 -5.07
CA SER A 100 -3.09 -11.27 -4.11
C SER A 100 -2.90 -10.64 -2.74
N THR A 101 -4.02 -10.33 -2.09
CA THR A 101 -4.09 -9.84 -0.72
C THR A 101 -4.97 -10.71 0.17
N GLU A 102 -4.59 -10.83 1.44
CA GLU A 102 -5.36 -11.50 2.48
C GLU A 102 -5.82 -10.51 3.55
N PHE A 103 -7.02 -10.74 4.10
CA PHE A 103 -7.63 -9.91 5.12
C PHE A 103 -7.93 -10.77 6.33
N ILE A 104 -7.36 -10.42 7.48
CA ILE A 104 -7.60 -11.15 8.72
C ILE A 104 -8.41 -10.25 9.66
N SER A 105 -9.59 -10.72 10.06
CA SER A 105 -10.41 -10.04 11.07
C SER A 105 -9.62 -9.93 12.37
N LEU A 106 -9.60 -8.76 13.00
CA LEU A 106 -8.99 -8.56 14.33
C LEU A 106 -9.99 -8.81 15.47
N ARG A 107 -10.98 -9.67 15.23
CA ARG A 107 -12.05 -10.05 16.15
C ARG A 107 -12.37 -11.54 15.98
N VAL A 108 -13.02 -12.13 16.99
CA VAL A 108 -13.42 -13.55 16.99
C VAL A 108 -14.46 -13.83 15.90
N ASP A 109 -15.40 -12.90 15.67
CA ASP A 109 -16.45 -13.08 14.65
C ASP A 109 -15.94 -12.66 13.27
N ALA A 110 -15.93 -13.63 12.34
CA ALA A 110 -15.50 -13.46 10.95
C ALA A 110 -16.68 -13.42 9.95
N SER A 111 -17.92 -13.26 10.43
CA SER A 111 -19.14 -13.36 9.60
C SER A 111 -19.31 -12.27 8.54
N ASP A 112 -18.46 -11.23 8.54
CA ASP A 112 -18.56 -10.06 7.67
C ASP A 112 -17.66 -10.12 6.41
N GLU A 113 -17.22 -11.30 5.98
CA GLU A 113 -16.35 -11.45 4.78
C GLU A 113 -16.93 -10.82 3.51
N ASP A 114 -18.25 -10.88 3.33
CA ASP A 114 -18.90 -10.29 2.15
C ASP A 114 -18.64 -8.78 2.03
N ARG A 115 -18.45 -8.08 3.16
CA ARG A 115 -18.24 -6.63 3.20
C ARG A 115 -16.86 -6.20 2.72
N ILE A 116 -15.85 -7.07 2.83
CA ILE A 116 -14.49 -6.78 2.37
C ILE A 116 -14.24 -7.25 0.93
N SER A 117 -15.17 -8.00 0.34
CA SER A 117 -15.01 -8.62 -0.98
C SER A 117 -14.69 -7.61 -2.08
N GLU A 118 -15.37 -6.46 -2.10
CA GLU A 118 -15.13 -5.39 -3.09
C GLU A 118 -13.78 -4.70 -2.88
N VAL A 119 -13.37 -4.47 -1.62
CA VAL A 119 -12.05 -3.90 -1.31
C VAL A 119 -10.95 -4.86 -1.74
N ARG A 120 -11.13 -6.16 -1.48
CA ARG A 120 -10.22 -7.23 -1.93
C ARG A 120 -10.12 -7.28 -3.45
N LYS A 121 -11.24 -7.16 -4.17
CA LYS A 121 -11.26 -7.07 -5.64
C LYS A 121 -10.47 -5.87 -6.15
N VAL A 122 -10.63 -4.71 -5.53
CA VAL A 122 -9.86 -3.50 -5.90
C VAL A 122 -8.36 -3.75 -5.71
N LEU A 123 -7.92 -4.16 -4.52
CA LEU A 123 -6.50 -4.42 -4.25
C LEU A 123 -5.88 -5.49 -5.16
N ASN A 124 -6.66 -6.49 -5.57
CA ASN A 124 -6.23 -7.54 -6.48
C ASN A 124 -6.41 -7.20 -7.97
N SER A 125 -6.80 -5.97 -8.31
CA SER A 125 -7.02 -5.54 -9.70
C SER A 125 -5.76 -5.49 -10.57
N GLY A 126 -4.57 -5.61 -9.96
CA GLY A 126 -3.27 -5.53 -10.66
C GLY A 126 -2.78 -4.10 -10.92
N ASN A 127 -3.44 -3.10 -10.34
CA ASN A 127 -3.05 -1.68 -10.49
C ASN A 127 -2.22 -1.15 -9.32
N PHE A 128 -1.87 -1.99 -8.34
CA PHE A 128 -1.15 -1.58 -7.13
C PHE A 128 0.29 -2.02 -7.16
N TYR A 129 1.18 -1.08 -6.84
CA TYR A 129 2.62 -1.27 -6.89
C TYR A 129 3.30 -0.79 -5.61
N PHE A 130 4.36 -1.48 -5.22
CA PHE A 130 5.28 -1.05 -4.16
C PHE A 130 6.71 -1.29 -4.60
N ALA A 131 7.66 -0.59 -3.99
CA ALA A 131 9.08 -0.84 -4.17
C ALA A 131 9.65 -1.48 -2.91
N TRP A 132 10.69 -2.30 -3.10
CA TRP A 132 11.46 -2.86 -2.01
C TRP A 132 12.94 -2.87 -2.36
N SER A 133 13.79 -2.51 -1.40
CA SER A 133 15.24 -2.63 -1.51
C SER A 133 15.83 -3.38 -0.34
N ALA A 134 16.82 -4.23 -0.65
CA ALA A 134 17.62 -4.92 0.36
C ALA A 134 18.53 -3.98 1.16
N SER A 135 18.79 -2.75 0.68
CA SER A 135 19.58 -1.74 1.39
C SER A 135 18.80 -1.04 2.52
N GLY A 136 17.50 -1.33 2.65
CA GLY A 136 16.60 -0.72 3.64
C GLY A 136 15.89 0.53 3.13
N VAL A 137 16.48 1.29 2.21
CA VAL A 137 15.85 2.48 1.61
C VAL A 137 15.25 2.11 0.27
N SER A 138 13.93 2.00 0.25
CA SER A 138 13.17 1.69 -0.97
C SER A 138 12.77 2.96 -1.71
N LEU A 139 12.72 2.90 -3.03
CA LEU A 139 12.23 3.97 -3.90
C LEU A 139 10.80 4.34 -3.52
N ASP A 140 10.52 5.63 -3.30
CA ASP A 140 9.16 6.11 -3.09
C ASP A 140 8.46 6.29 -4.44
N LEU A 141 7.57 5.34 -4.78
CA LEU A 141 6.81 5.38 -6.03
C LEU A 141 5.78 6.51 -6.08
N SER A 142 5.52 7.23 -4.99
CA SER A 142 4.70 8.44 -5.01
C SER A 142 5.42 9.63 -5.64
N LEU A 143 6.76 9.62 -5.65
CA LEU A 143 7.57 10.74 -6.12
C LEU A 143 8.04 10.51 -7.55
N ASN A 144 8.07 11.60 -8.33
CA ASN A 144 8.84 11.64 -9.57
C ASN A 144 10.33 11.89 -9.29
N ALA A 145 11.18 11.62 -10.28
CA ALA A 145 12.62 11.71 -10.14
C ALA A 145 13.09 13.11 -9.70
N HIS A 146 12.47 14.17 -10.22
CA HIS A 146 12.82 15.54 -9.86
C HIS A 146 12.51 15.84 -8.38
N ARG A 147 11.30 15.51 -7.92
CA ARG A 147 10.91 15.69 -6.52
C ARG A 147 11.75 14.83 -5.58
N SER A 148 12.03 13.59 -5.95
CA SER A 148 12.90 12.69 -5.15
C SER A 148 14.29 13.28 -4.88
N MET A 149 14.80 14.15 -5.77
CA MET A 149 16.08 14.84 -5.58
C MET A 149 15.99 16.08 -4.68
N GLN A 150 14.82 16.70 -4.55
CA GLN A 150 14.61 17.94 -3.79
C GLN A 150 13.98 17.71 -2.42
N GLU A 151 13.10 16.73 -2.34
CA GLU A 151 12.21 16.45 -1.22
C GLU A 151 12.36 14.98 -0.82
N HIS A 152 12.29 14.73 0.48
CA HIS A 152 12.30 13.37 1.04
C HIS A 152 10.94 13.00 1.66
N THR A 153 9.92 13.82 1.41
CA THR A 153 8.55 13.61 1.90
C THR A 153 7.73 12.89 0.85
N THR A 154 7.09 11.79 1.24
CA THR A 154 6.12 11.07 0.41
C THR A 154 5.02 12.00 -0.11
N ASP A 155 4.68 11.89 -1.38
CA ASP A 155 3.57 12.64 -1.97
C ASP A 155 2.25 11.95 -1.62
N ASN A 156 1.51 12.54 -0.67
CA ASN A 156 0.23 12.02 -0.20
C ASN A 156 -0.79 11.86 -1.33
N ARG A 157 -0.66 12.60 -2.43
CA ARG A 157 -1.54 12.46 -3.59
C ARG A 157 -1.49 11.05 -4.15
N PHE A 158 -0.33 10.39 -4.12
CA PHE A 158 -0.12 9.09 -4.75
C PHE A 158 0.13 7.96 -3.73
N PHE A 159 -0.01 8.24 -2.44
CA PHE A 159 0.13 7.26 -1.37
C PHE A 159 -1.21 6.62 -1.02
N TRP A 160 -1.60 5.61 -1.80
CA TRP A 160 -2.97 5.11 -1.81
C TRP A 160 -3.43 4.50 -0.48
N ASN A 161 -2.58 3.71 0.20
CA ASN A 161 -2.93 3.06 1.47
C ASN A 161 -2.61 3.89 2.72
N GLN A 162 -2.42 5.21 2.60
CA GLN A 162 -2.13 6.08 3.74
C GLN A 162 -3.17 5.94 4.88
N SER A 163 -4.45 5.79 4.54
CA SER A 163 -5.52 5.63 5.53
C SER A 163 -5.42 4.32 6.32
N LEU A 164 -4.87 3.25 5.72
CA LEU A 164 -4.64 1.96 6.39
C LEU A 164 -3.53 2.06 7.44
N HIS A 165 -2.65 3.05 7.32
CA HIS A 165 -1.56 3.28 8.28
C HIS A 165 -2.05 3.95 9.56
N LEU A 166 -3.18 4.66 9.52
CA LEU A 166 -3.65 5.52 10.62
C LEU A 166 -3.84 4.78 11.93
N HIS A 167 -4.35 3.53 11.89
CA HIS A 167 -4.57 2.76 13.11
C HIS A 167 -3.24 2.45 13.83
N LEU A 168 -2.21 2.06 13.09
CA LEU A 168 -0.89 1.80 13.65
C LEU A 168 -0.20 3.09 14.13
N LYS A 169 -0.32 4.19 13.36
CA LYS A 169 0.19 5.50 13.76
C LYS A 169 -0.42 6.00 15.06
N HIS A 170 -1.72 5.77 15.25
CA HIS A 170 -2.42 6.14 16.48
C HIS A 170 -1.83 5.46 17.73
N TYR A 171 -1.34 4.24 17.59
CA TYR A 171 -0.65 3.50 18.65
C TYR A 171 0.87 3.74 18.68
N GLY A 172 1.37 4.75 17.97
CA GLY A 172 2.80 5.12 17.99
C GLY A 172 3.72 4.16 17.24
N VAL A 173 3.18 3.24 16.42
CA VAL A 173 4.00 2.33 15.62
C VAL A 173 4.64 3.10 14.46
N ASN A 174 5.96 2.94 14.28
CA ASN A 174 6.65 3.47 13.11
C ASN A 174 6.24 2.72 11.84
N CYS A 175 5.36 3.30 11.04
CA CYS A 175 4.83 2.65 9.85
C CYS A 175 5.88 2.35 8.76
N ASP A 176 6.96 3.13 8.69
CA ASP A 176 7.97 2.97 7.63
C ASP A 176 8.74 1.65 7.76
N ASP A 177 8.76 1.11 8.97
CA ASP A 177 9.42 -0.14 9.29
C ASP A 177 8.55 -1.38 9.04
N TRP A 178 7.23 -1.20 9.11
CA TRP A 178 6.27 -2.30 9.18
C TRP A 178 5.37 -2.39 7.95
N LEU A 179 5.08 -1.26 7.31
CA LEU A 179 4.03 -1.13 6.31
C LEU A 179 4.61 -0.80 4.93
N LEU A 180 4.12 -1.50 3.92
CA LEU A 180 4.37 -1.14 2.53
C LEU A 180 3.56 0.09 2.15
N ARG A 181 4.15 0.95 1.31
CA ARG A 181 3.44 2.05 0.65
C ARG A 181 3.02 1.61 -0.76
N LEU A 182 1.75 1.76 -1.07
CA LEU A 182 1.18 1.43 -2.36
C LEU A 182 0.96 2.68 -3.20
N MET A 183 1.40 2.60 -4.45
CA MET A 183 0.99 3.48 -5.53
C MET A 183 -0.04 2.76 -6.40
N CYS A 184 -1.11 3.47 -6.78
CA CYS A 184 -2.12 2.98 -7.73
C CYS A 184 -1.85 3.57 -9.12
N GLY A 185 -1.86 2.73 -10.16
CA GLY A 185 -1.67 3.17 -11.54
C GLY A 185 -0.99 2.09 -12.38
N GLY A 186 0.13 2.43 -13.02
CA GLY A 186 0.85 1.51 -13.90
C GLY A 186 2.35 1.74 -13.89
N VAL A 187 3.13 0.67 -13.92
CA VAL A 187 4.59 0.70 -14.00
C VAL A 187 5.05 -0.28 -15.07
N GLU A 188 5.83 0.22 -16.03
CA GLU A 188 6.52 -0.59 -17.02
C GLU A 188 8.02 -0.21 -17.00
N ILE A 189 8.90 -1.22 -16.90
CA ILE A 189 10.35 -1.03 -16.85
C ILE A 189 10.99 -1.87 -17.95
N ARG A 190 11.79 -1.25 -18.80
CA ARG A 190 12.51 -1.92 -19.89
C ARG A 190 13.99 -1.57 -19.86
N THR A 191 14.82 -2.59 -20.03
CA THR A 191 16.24 -2.38 -20.34
C THR A 191 16.34 -1.94 -21.79
N ILE A 192 16.99 -0.81 -22.03
CA ILE A 192 17.32 -0.30 -23.37
C ILE A 192 18.84 -0.18 -23.51
N TYR A 193 19.31 -0.15 -24.75
CA TYR A 193 20.73 0.04 -25.05
C TYR A 193 20.91 1.33 -25.86
N ALA A 194 21.71 2.25 -25.33
CA ALA A 194 22.10 3.48 -25.99
C ALA A 194 23.57 3.34 -26.40
N ALA A 195 23.80 2.95 -27.66
CA ALA A 195 25.11 2.53 -28.15
C ALA A 195 25.70 1.39 -27.28
N HIS A 196 26.81 1.64 -26.58
CA HIS A 196 27.49 0.66 -25.73
C HIS A 196 27.02 0.70 -24.27
N LYS A 197 26.07 1.58 -23.93
CA LYS A 197 25.59 1.74 -22.55
C LYS A 197 24.23 1.10 -22.35
N GLN A 198 24.06 0.44 -21.21
CA GLN A 198 22.78 -0.09 -20.77
C GLN A 198 22.02 0.98 -19.98
N ALA A 199 20.76 1.20 -20.32
CA ALA A 199 19.86 2.11 -19.62
C ALA A 199 18.58 1.39 -19.19
N LYS A 200 17.87 2.00 -18.23
CA LYS A 200 16.52 1.61 -17.85
C LYS A 200 15.55 2.70 -18.27
N ALA A 201 14.68 2.40 -19.22
CA ALA A 201 13.55 3.25 -19.55
C ALA A 201 12.33 2.76 -18.76
N CYS A 202 11.70 3.67 -18.04
CA CYS A 202 10.52 3.39 -17.22
C CYS A 202 9.39 4.35 -17.61
N ILE A 203 8.17 3.82 -17.60
CA ILE A 203 6.95 4.63 -17.64
C ILE A 203 6.19 4.34 -16.35
N ILE A 204 5.99 5.37 -15.54
CA ILE A 204 5.32 5.29 -14.25
C ILE A 204 4.11 6.22 -14.30
N SER A 205 2.91 5.67 -14.25
CA SER A 205 1.67 6.44 -14.13
C SER A 205 1.12 6.27 -12.71
N ARG A 206 0.94 7.38 -12.00
CA ARG A 206 0.44 7.43 -10.62
C ARG A 206 -0.93 8.10 -10.62
N LEU A 207 -1.94 7.41 -10.09
CA LEU A 207 -3.31 7.92 -9.93
C LEU A 207 -3.45 8.53 -8.54
N SER A 208 -3.94 9.78 -8.48
CA SER A 208 -4.16 10.46 -7.21
C SER A 208 -5.32 9.86 -6.41
N CYS A 209 -5.14 9.75 -5.09
CA CYS A 209 -6.17 9.30 -4.15
C CYS A 209 -6.99 10.43 -3.53
N GLU A 210 -6.69 11.71 -3.79
CA GLU A 210 -7.38 12.86 -3.17
C GLU A 210 -8.83 13.02 -3.65
N ARG A 211 -9.11 12.64 -4.90
CA ARG A 211 -10.46 12.63 -5.49
C ARG A 211 -10.63 11.42 -6.41
N ALA A 212 -10.35 10.24 -5.86
CA ALA A 212 -10.59 8.98 -6.55
C ALA A 212 -12.08 8.66 -6.62
N GLY A 213 -12.55 8.15 -7.76
CA GLY A 213 -13.93 7.75 -7.94
C GLY A 213 -14.24 7.34 -9.37
N THR A 214 -15.33 6.61 -9.58
CA THR A 214 -15.69 6.13 -10.91
C THR A 214 -16.07 7.30 -11.82
N ARG A 215 -15.81 7.17 -13.12
CA ARG A 215 -15.99 8.20 -14.17
C ARG A 215 -17.41 8.80 -14.26
N PHE A 216 -18.40 8.11 -13.70
CA PHE A 216 -19.80 8.52 -13.68
C PHE A 216 -20.26 9.07 -12.32
N ASN A 217 -19.47 8.89 -11.27
CA ASN A 217 -19.80 9.37 -9.92
C ASN A 217 -18.98 10.60 -9.53
N VAL A 218 -17.76 10.75 -10.07
CA VAL A 218 -16.84 11.82 -9.66
C VAL A 218 -16.22 12.48 -10.89
N ARG A 219 -16.51 13.78 -11.04
CA ARG A 219 -15.97 14.67 -12.09
C ARG A 219 -15.67 16.04 -11.48
N GLY A 220 -14.97 16.86 -12.27
CA GLY A 220 -14.64 18.23 -11.87
C GLY A 220 -13.68 18.31 -10.69
N THR A 221 -13.66 19.48 -10.05
CA THR A 221 -12.88 19.77 -8.84
C THR A 221 -13.70 19.63 -7.56
N ASN A 222 -13.05 19.38 -6.42
CA ASN A 222 -13.63 19.59 -5.09
C ASN A 222 -13.34 21.00 -4.55
N ASP A 223 -13.82 21.29 -3.34
CA ASP A 223 -13.62 22.56 -2.64
C ASP A 223 -12.15 22.86 -2.32
N ASP A 224 -11.33 21.80 -2.18
CA ASP A 224 -9.88 21.91 -1.98
C ASP A 224 -9.08 22.08 -3.30
N GLY A 225 -9.75 22.07 -4.46
CA GLY A 225 -9.10 22.23 -5.77
C GLY A 225 -8.57 20.94 -6.42
N HIS A 226 -8.82 19.76 -5.82
CA HIS A 226 -8.41 18.48 -6.38
C HIS A 226 -9.35 18.05 -7.51
N VAL A 227 -8.79 17.84 -8.69
CA VAL A 227 -9.55 17.34 -9.85
C VAL A 227 -9.72 15.82 -9.81
N ALA A 228 -10.89 15.34 -10.20
CA ALA A 228 -11.17 13.91 -10.22
C ALA A 228 -10.30 13.18 -11.25
N ASN A 229 -9.87 11.95 -10.93
CA ASN A 229 -9.03 11.11 -11.79
C ASN A 229 -7.72 11.79 -12.24
N PHE A 230 -7.09 12.57 -11.36
CA PHE A 230 -5.78 13.15 -11.61
C PHE A 230 -4.71 12.06 -11.70
N VAL A 231 -3.93 12.07 -12.78
CA VAL A 231 -2.85 11.13 -13.06
C VAL A 231 -1.60 11.91 -13.44
N GLU A 232 -0.47 11.52 -12.86
CA GLU A 232 0.86 11.94 -13.27
C GLU A 232 1.55 10.75 -13.95
N THR A 233 1.89 10.91 -15.22
CA THR A 233 2.65 9.93 -16.00
C THR A 233 4.06 10.45 -16.22
N GLU A 234 5.04 9.75 -15.66
CA GLU A 234 6.46 10.04 -15.81
C GLU A 234 7.12 9.03 -16.74
N GLN A 235 7.77 9.55 -17.78
CA GLN A 235 8.76 8.82 -18.55
C GLN A 235 10.13 9.15 -17.96
N VAL A 236 10.81 8.14 -17.40
CA VAL A 236 12.13 8.32 -16.78
C VAL A 236 13.14 7.33 -17.37
N VAL A 237 14.32 7.85 -17.71
CA VAL A 237 15.46 7.05 -18.19
C VAL A 237 16.61 7.19 -17.20
N TYR A 238 17.04 6.05 -16.67
CA TYR A 238 18.24 5.93 -15.85
C TYR A 238 19.38 5.40 -16.72
N LEU A 239 20.49 6.15 -16.79
CA LEU A 239 21.69 5.82 -17.56
C LEU A 239 22.91 6.19 -16.72
N ASP A 240 23.62 5.18 -16.21
CA ASP A 240 24.71 5.37 -15.24
C ASP A 240 24.23 6.27 -14.08
N ASP A 241 24.93 7.39 -13.83
CA ASP A 241 24.59 8.40 -12.80
C ASP A 241 23.63 9.49 -13.32
N SER A 242 23.21 9.42 -14.58
CA SER A 242 22.30 10.40 -15.20
C SER A 242 20.86 9.92 -15.17
N VAL A 243 19.96 10.84 -14.82
CA VAL A 243 18.51 10.62 -14.83
C VAL A 243 17.85 11.68 -15.69
N SER A 244 17.10 11.25 -16.70
CA SER A 244 16.23 12.13 -17.49
C SER A 244 14.79 11.79 -17.17
N SER A 245 14.01 12.76 -16.72
CA SER A 245 12.59 12.59 -16.39
C SER A 245 11.74 13.60 -17.14
N PHE A 246 10.63 13.13 -17.69
CA PHE A 246 9.62 13.93 -18.36
C PHE A 246 8.24 13.54 -17.82
N ILE A 247 7.46 14.55 -17.42
CA ILE A 247 6.18 14.36 -16.75
C ILE A 247 5.05 14.91 -17.62
N GLN A 248 3.97 14.14 -17.73
CA GLN A 248 2.70 14.57 -18.30
C GLN A 248 1.60 14.37 -17.26
N ILE A 249 0.69 15.33 -17.15
CA ILE A 249 -0.47 15.24 -16.25
C ILE A 249 -1.77 15.13 -17.05
N ARG A 250 -2.74 14.42 -16.47
CA ARG A 250 -4.10 14.31 -16.98
C ARG A 250 -5.06 14.34 -15.81
N GLY A 251 -6.22 14.95 -15.97
CA GLY A 251 -7.27 14.93 -14.95
C GLY A 251 -8.60 15.38 -15.52
N SER A 252 -9.62 15.40 -14.66
CA SER A 252 -10.86 16.10 -14.99
C SER A 252 -10.60 17.60 -15.20
N VAL A 253 -11.45 18.22 -16.02
CA VAL A 253 -11.45 19.67 -16.20
C VAL A 253 -11.63 20.34 -14.81
N PRO A 254 -10.83 21.35 -14.44
CA PRO A 254 -10.86 22.00 -13.13
C PRO A 254 -12.05 22.96 -13.01
N LEU A 255 -13.26 22.43 -13.13
CA LEU A 255 -14.52 23.13 -12.92
C LEU A 255 -15.33 22.36 -11.87
N PHE A 256 -16.10 23.08 -11.06
CA PHE A 256 -17.09 22.43 -10.20
C PHE A 256 -18.07 21.69 -11.11
N TRP A 257 -18.24 20.39 -10.85
CA TRP A 257 -19.10 19.53 -11.63
C TRP A 257 -20.19 18.98 -10.72
N GLU A 258 -21.41 19.46 -10.91
CA GLU A 258 -22.61 18.82 -10.40
C GLU A 258 -23.26 18.07 -11.57
N GLN A 259 -23.63 16.81 -11.36
CA GLN A 259 -24.44 16.08 -12.32
C GLN A 259 -25.90 16.12 -11.85
N PRO A 260 -26.77 16.94 -12.47
CA PRO A 260 -28.21 16.80 -12.27
C PRO A 260 -28.62 15.48 -12.93
N GLY A 261 -28.95 14.46 -12.14
CA GLY A 261 -29.60 13.24 -12.66
C GLY A 261 -28.96 11.92 -12.25
N LEU A 262 -29.35 11.45 -11.07
CA LEU A 262 -29.72 10.05 -10.84
C LEU A 262 -31.02 10.06 -10.02
N GLN A 263 -32.07 10.67 -10.58
CA GLN A 263 -33.44 10.29 -10.23
C GLN A 263 -33.63 8.89 -10.83
N VAL A 264 -33.52 7.87 -9.99
CA VAL A 264 -34.15 6.59 -10.31
C VAL A 264 -35.64 6.89 -10.32
N CYS A 265 -36.26 6.84 -11.50
CA CYS A 265 -37.71 6.97 -11.63
C CYS A 265 -38.37 5.93 -10.69
N VAL A 266 -39.35 6.39 -9.91
CA VAL A 266 -40.30 5.53 -9.19
C VAL A 266 -41.09 4.71 -10.19
#